data_AF-A0ABC8SZM7-F1
#
_entry.id   AF-A0ABC8SZM7-F1
#
_cell.length_a   1.000
_cell.length_b   1.000
_cell.length_c   1.000
_cell.angle_alpha   90.00
_cell.angle_beta   90.00
_cell.angle_gamma   90.00
#
_symmetry.space_group_name_H-M   'P 1'
#
loop_
_entity.id
_entity.type
_entity.pdbx_description
1 polymer ?
#
loop_
_entity_poly.entity_id
_entity_poly.type
_entity_poly.pdbx_seq_one_letter_code
_entity_poly.pdbx_strand_id
1 'polypeptide(L)'
;MGIERVLKEKFGDAVKDIRQVYDDGISETTVEAVNSHLDILRPAIKNYGGGVEILSVESGDCRVKYVGPESIGTGIKATIKKFPDIVNVVFTG
;
A
#
# COMPACT_ATOMS: atom_id res chain seq x y z
N MET A 1 32.29 18.23 -6.37
CA MET A 1 33.09 18.73 -5.23
C MET A 1 32.19 19.54 -4.31
N GLY A 2 31.88 19.04 -3.11
CA GLY A 2 31.10 19.76 -2.11
C GLY A 2 30.94 18.96 -0.83
N ILE A 3 29.88 18.16 -0.73
CA ILE A 3 29.48 17.47 0.51
C ILE A 3 30.41 16.30 0.92
N GLU A 4 31.02 15.61 -0.04
CA GLU A 4 31.88 14.45 0.23
C GLU A 4 33.20 14.82 0.90
N ARG A 5 33.70 16.04 0.67
CA ARG A 5 34.91 16.53 1.34
C ARG A 5 34.66 16.83 2.82
N VAL A 6 33.47 17.29 3.17
CA VAL A 6 33.14 17.75 4.54
C VAL A 6 32.93 16.56 5.49
N LEU A 7 32.35 15.47 5.00
CA LEU A 7 32.10 14.28 5.83
C LEU A 7 33.39 13.52 6.18
N LYS A 8 34.34 13.45 5.25
CA LYS A 8 35.62 12.76 5.45
C LYS A 8 36.57 13.45 6.42
N GLU A 9 36.39 14.76 6.64
CA GLU A 9 37.23 15.55 7.54
C GLU A 9 36.73 15.52 9.00
N LYS A 10 35.44 15.26 9.22
CA LYS A 10 34.81 15.24 10.57
C LYS A 10 34.74 13.85 11.21
N PHE A 11 34.74 12.79 10.41
CA PHE A 11 34.63 11.42 10.90
C PHE A 11 35.71 10.60 10.23
N GLY A 12 36.79 10.32 10.97
CA GLY A 12 37.88 9.43 10.55
C GLY A 12 37.43 7.97 10.38
N ASP A 13 38.37 7.04 10.54
CA ASP A 13 38.32 5.58 10.23
C ASP A 13 37.24 4.73 10.93
N ALA A 14 36.10 5.30 11.32
CA ALA A 14 34.98 4.60 11.95
C ALA A 14 33.82 4.30 10.98
N VAL A 15 33.88 4.79 9.73
CA VAL A 15 32.82 4.57 8.74
C VAL A 15 33.21 3.44 7.81
N LYS A 16 32.93 2.21 8.24
CA LYS A 16 33.39 0.98 7.57
C LYS A 16 32.57 0.59 6.33
N ASP A 17 31.40 1.21 6.13
CA ASP A 17 30.63 1.12 4.89
C ASP A 17 29.49 2.16 4.94
N ILE A 18 29.53 3.20 4.11
CA ILE A 18 28.33 4.01 3.86
C ILE A 18 27.49 3.19 2.90
N ARG A 19 26.69 2.29 3.47
CA ARG A 19 25.74 1.53 2.69
C ARG A 19 24.62 2.48 2.30
N GLN A 20 24.58 2.86 1.03
CA GLN A 20 23.39 3.46 0.45
C GLN A 20 22.27 2.45 0.67
N VAL A 21 21.32 2.79 1.53
CA VAL A 21 20.10 2.01 1.69
C VAL A 21 19.38 2.18 0.37
N TYR A 22 19.58 1.22 -0.54
CA TYR A 22 18.61 1.01 -1.59
C TYR A 22 17.33 0.69 -0.83
N ASP A 23 16.38 1.61 -0.92
CA ASP A 23 14.97 1.32 -0.73
C ASP A 23 14.69 0.19 -1.72
N ASP A 24 14.87 -1.05 -1.26
CA ASP A 24 14.56 -2.26 -2.00
C ASP A 24 13.04 -2.27 -2.05
N GLY A 25 12.48 -1.48 -2.96
CA GLY A 25 11.90 -1.98 -4.18
C GLY A 25 10.80 -3.02 -4.05
N ILE A 26 10.29 -3.33 -2.86
CA ILE A 26 9.14 -4.20 -2.74
C ILE A 26 7.90 -3.34 -2.76
N SER A 27 7.39 -3.20 -3.99
CA SER A 27 6.05 -2.74 -4.32
C SER A 27 5.01 -3.76 -3.83
N GLU A 28 5.19 -4.35 -2.64
CA GLU A 28 4.30 -5.35 -2.08
C GLU A 28 2.98 -4.64 -1.79
N THR A 29 1.92 -5.06 -2.47
CA THR A 29 0.57 -4.63 -2.11
C THR A 29 0.22 -5.25 -0.76
N THR A 30 0.70 -4.62 0.30
CA THR A 30 0.42 -4.99 1.67
C THR A 30 -0.99 -4.58 2.03
N VAL A 31 -1.62 -5.37 2.89
CA VAL A 31 -2.97 -5.12 3.41
C VAL A 31 -3.07 -3.70 3.97
N GLU A 32 -2.01 -3.21 4.62
CA GLU A 32 -1.93 -1.85 5.17
C GLU A 32 -1.99 -0.75 4.10
N ALA A 33 -1.28 -0.90 2.98
CA ALA A 33 -1.30 0.07 1.90
C ALA A 33 -2.69 0.17 1.26
N VAL A 34 -3.33 -0.98 1.03
CA VAL A 34 -4.70 -1.04 0.50
C VAL A 34 -5.69 -0.46 1.53
N ASN A 35 -5.49 -0.76 2.81
CA ASN A 35 -6.36 -0.29 3.88
C ASN A 35 -6.28 1.23 4.08
N SER A 36 -5.08 1.80 4.00
CA SER A 36 -4.86 3.25 4.05
C SER A 36 -5.57 3.96 2.89
N HIS A 37 -5.53 3.37 1.68
CA HIS A 37 -6.24 3.91 0.53
C HIS A 37 -7.77 3.74 0.64
N LEU A 38 -8.23 2.72 1.35
CA LEU A 38 -9.65 2.52 1.65
C LEU A 38 -10.14 3.44 2.76
N ASP A 39 -9.27 3.94 3.64
CA ASP A 39 -9.66 4.75 4.80
C ASP A 39 -10.40 6.03 4.41
N ILE A 40 -10.02 6.63 3.27
CA ILE A 40 -10.74 7.77 2.68
C ILE A 40 -12.13 7.41 2.13
N LEU A 41 -12.35 6.15 1.75
CA LEU A 41 -13.61 5.66 1.19
C LEU A 41 -14.52 5.05 2.27
N ARG A 42 -13.96 4.55 3.37
CA ARG A 42 -14.68 4.01 4.53
C ARG A 42 -15.82 4.93 5.02
N PRO A 43 -15.62 6.24 5.22
CA PRO A 43 -16.71 7.12 5.65
C PRO A 43 -17.84 7.19 4.61
N ALA A 44 -17.52 7.22 3.30
CA ALA A 44 -18.52 7.21 2.26
C ALA A 44 -19.29 5.87 2.23
N ILE A 45 -18.56 4.75 2.24
CA ILE A 45 -19.13 3.40 2.26
C ILE A 45 -20.09 3.22 3.44
N LYS A 46 -19.67 3.67 4.64
CA LYS A 46 -20.48 3.64 5.85
C LYS A 46 -21.71 4.57 5.76
N ASN A 47 -21.58 5.72 5.12
CA ASN A 47 -22.69 6.65 4.88
C ASN A 47 -23.76 6.05 3.95
N TYR A 48 -23.33 5.27 2.95
CA TYR A 48 -24.20 4.49 2.07
C TYR A 48 -24.80 3.23 2.72
N GLY A 49 -24.55 2.98 4.01
CA GLY A 49 -25.04 1.79 4.72
C GLY A 49 -24.23 0.52 4.42
N GLY A 50 -23.02 0.66 3.90
CA GLY A 50 -22.11 -0.43 3.62
C GLY A 50 -20.92 -0.53 4.57
N GLY A 51 -20.11 -1.57 4.39
CA GLY A 51 -18.84 -1.78 5.08
C GLY A 51 -17.83 -2.44 4.15
N VAL A 52 -16.55 -2.15 4.38
CA VAL A 52 -15.44 -2.78 3.64
C VAL A 52 -14.39 -3.27 4.62
N GLU A 53 -13.96 -4.51 4.45
CA GLU A 53 -12.95 -5.15 5.28
C GLU A 53 -12.06 -6.04 4.40
N ILE A 54 -10.74 -5.90 4.51
CA ILE A 54 -9.81 -6.74 3.75
C ILE A 54 -9.57 -8.00 4.56
N LEU A 55 -9.80 -9.16 3.97
CA LEU A 55 -9.57 -10.44 4.61
C LEU A 55 -8.14 -10.92 4.39
N SER A 56 -7.68 -10.88 3.14
CA SER A 56 -6.34 -11.36 2.76
C SER A 56 -5.93 -10.76 1.42
N VAL A 57 -4.63 -10.55 1.25
CA VAL A 57 -4.01 -10.16 -0.02
C VAL A 57 -2.85 -11.12 -0.24
N GLU A 58 -2.95 -11.97 -1.26
CA GLU A 58 -1.92 -12.99 -1.53
C GLU A 58 -1.78 -13.20 -3.04
N SER A 59 -0.55 -13.18 -3.56
CA SER A 59 -0.21 -13.43 -4.98
C SER A 59 -1.13 -12.74 -6.01
N GLY A 60 -1.56 -11.51 -5.73
CA GLY A 60 -2.40 -10.71 -6.61
C GLY A 60 -3.90 -11.01 -6.57
N ASP A 61 -4.33 -11.90 -5.68
CA ASP A 61 -5.73 -12.08 -5.30
C ASP A 61 -6.02 -11.30 -4.01
N CYS A 62 -6.89 -10.30 -4.11
CA CYS A 62 -7.34 -9.50 -2.98
C CYS A 62 -8.75 -9.94 -2.57
N ARG A 63 -8.86 -10.56 -1.39
CA ARG A 63 -10.14 -10.93 -0.80
C ARG A 63 -10.63 -9.80 0.09
N VAL A 64 -11.76 -9.22 -0.31
CA VAL A 64 -12.37 -8.11 0.40
C VAL A 64 -13.80 -8.48 0.75
N LYS A 65 -14.14 -8.37 2.02
CA LYS A 65 -15.50 -8.43 2.50
C LYS A 65 -16.14 -7.06 2.28
N TYR A 66 -17.03 -6.99 1.30
CA TYR A 66 -17.73 -5.77 0.97
C TYR A 66 -19.24 -5.99 1.15
N VAL A 67 -19.85 -5.14 1.95
CA VAL A 67 -21.29 -5.10 2.17
C VAL A 67 -21.77 -3.73 1.73
N GLY A 68 -22.80 -3.67 0.90
CA GLY A 68 -23.36 -2.40 0.45
C GLY A 68 -23.78 -2.42 -1.01
N PRO A 69 -24.24 -1.27 -1.54
CA PRO A 69 -24.71 -1.17 -2.92
C PRO A 69 -23.60 -1.42 -3.94
N GLU A 70 -23.93 -2.08 -5.05
CA GLU A 70 -22.96 -2.48 -6.10
C GLU A 70 -22.26 -1.26 -6.74
N SER A 71 -22.91 -0.10 -6.76
CA SER A 71 -22.33 1.18 -7.22
C SER A 71 -21.05 1.56 -6.48
N ILE A 72 -20.99 1.31 -5.17
CA ILE A 72 -19.82 1.62 -4.34
C ILE A 72 -18.79 0.47 -4.43
N GLY A 73 -19.25 -0.77 -4.53
CA GLY A 73 -18.39 -1.94 -4.76
C GLY A 73 -17.54 -1.82 -6.03
N THR A 74 -18.10 -1.25 -7.10
CA THR A 74 -17.36 -0.97 -8.34
C THR A 74 -16.22 0.03 -8.13
N GLY A 75 -16.45 1.08 -7.34
CA GLY A 75 -15.42 2.06 -6.98
C GLY A 75 -14.30 1.43 -6.15
N ILE A 76 -14.64 0.59 -5.17
CA ILE A 76 -13.67 -0.15 -4.35
C ILE A 76 -12.82 -1.09 -5.22
N LYS A 77 -13.45 -1.83 -6.13
CA LYS A 77 -12.77 -2.71 -7.09
C LYS A 77 -11.79 -1.93 -7.96
N ALA A 78 -12.19 -0.78 -8.47
CA ALA A 78 -11.33 0.07 -9.30
C ALA A 78 -10.13 0.63 -8.53
N THR A 79 -10.34 1.03 -7.28
CA THR A 79 -9.27 1.49 -6.38
C THR A 79 -8.26 0.37 -6.10
N ILE A 80 -8.72 -0.84 -5.80
CA ILE A 80 -7.85 -1.99 -5.52
C ILE A 80 -7.14 -2.46 -6.80
N LYS A 81 -7.80 -2.40 -7.96
CA LYS A 81 -7.18 -2.74 -9.26
C LYS A 81 -6.15 -1.71 -9.73
N LYS A 82 -6.04 -0.56 -9.06
CA LYS A 82 -4.99 0.43 -9.32
C LYS A 82 -3.62 -0.02 -8.84
N PHE A 83 -3.58 -1.00 -7.94
CA PHE A 83 -2.34 -1.63 -7.50
C PHE A 83 -1.85 -2.60 -8.59
N PRO A 84 -0.62 -2.44 -9.11
CA PRO A 84 -0.10 -3.28 -10.20
C PRO A 84 0.08 -4.75 -9.79
N ASP A 85 0.14 -5.00 -8.49
CA ASP A 85 0.28 -6.33 -7.91
C ASP A 85 -1.06 -7.08 -7.83
N ILE A 86 -2.21 -6.38 -7.82
CA ILE A 86 -3.53 -7.01 -7.73
C ILE A 86 -4.08 -7.30 -9.12
N VAL A 87 -4.15 -8.59 -9.46
CA VAL A 87 -4.74 -9.10 -10.69
C VAL A 87 -6.24 -9.32 -10.54
N ASN A 88 -6.68 -9.77 -9.37
CA ASN A 88 -8.05 -10.17 -9.12
C ASN A 88 -8.57 -9.66 -7.76
N VAL A 89 -9.82 -9.20 -7.75
CA VAL A 89 -10.49 -8.69 -6.55
C VAL A 89 -11.76 -9.50 -6.34
N VAL A 90 -11.74 -10.33 -5.30
CA VAL A 90 -12.85 -11.19 -4.92
C VAL A 90 -13.62 -10.52 -3.79
N PHE A 91 -14.88 -10.19 -4.06
CA PHE A 91 -15.79 -9.75 -3.01
C PHE A 91 -16.49 -10.95 -2.37
N THR A 92 -16.40 -11.04 -1.05
CA THR A 92 -17.18 -11.97 -0.23
C THR A 92 -18.27 -11.15 0.45
N GLY A 93 -19.52 -11.34 0.03
CA GLY A 93 -20.70 -10.69 0.60
C GLY A 93 -21.15 -11.33 1.90
#